data_AF-A0A956YBJ5-F1
#
_entry.id   AF-A0A956YBJ5-F1
#
_cell.length_a   1.000
_cell.length_b   1.000
_cell.length_c   1.000
_cell.angle_alpha   90.00
_cell.angle_beta   90.00
_cell.angle_gamma   90.00
#
_symmetry.space_group_name_H-M   'P 1'
#
loop_
_entity.id
_entity.type
_entity.pdbx_description
1 polymer ?
#
loop_
_entity_poly.entity_id
_entity_poly.type
_entity_poly.pdbx_seq_one_letter_code
_entity_poly.pdbx_strand_id
1 'polypeptide(L)'
;MKKRFFTYLAVLLILAFGLIPAIYAQSTAEEAGGNGVATSAPDYSHPQVEVLVEGLRNPGEMALLPDGSLLVAENGTFNDDFSAGISMVTADGQIGRIVSGMPSIDRDYEQIGSAFIAFDAESNTLTGLFDDVGMWVLAQPADGFSLGGQPFTVEDVDITHADPSLAVNTTFAPEGYYVDSGPTCPNLDNPGAVRTLGEGGAVPVLFDNLAVPVTIVQGPDGTLWLLEFGQYDADGDCYDDDIYYAHSGRLSIITAEGTLRPVIRDLNFPRAVLPLADGSLYISEMRDGEILHVTFGDPVEEVAFVPPTIDVAEPVYNDIDDMDAVLAAVIAEQGLSAYPGQDMLNNDPELVELGRQLFFDPIMSGDRNISCATCHHPALAMADARQLPIGTGANGLGPERDYVSHIIVGPEYEDVAFRDVEIPNPAIGELVPRNSPTILNSALLAVQFWDGRVDSYLIGDPVTTLETEVTDLGLTDPLVVQALFPVVSRAEMAGETFGDEEPAYIRELIVARLMNIPEYQAAFRQVFGTDEMTPVQVAAAVAAFEREMIFTESPWDDYVAGDTSALTEQQKRGALLFYGQLNDDVNCSVCHSGDAFTDL
;
A
#
# COMPACT_ATOMS: atom_id res chain seq x y z
N MET A 1 37.02 38.34 27.43
CA MET A 1 37.47 37.24 26.53
C MET A 1 37.96 35.97 27.25
N LYS A 2 37.64 35.73 28.52
CA LYS A 2 37.93 34.44 29.21
C LYS A 2 36.72 33.78 29.88
N LYS A 3 35.50 34.28 29.61
CA LYS A 3 34.23 33.74 30.14
C LYS A 3 33.34 33.06 29.08
N ARG A 4 33.75 33.05 27.81
CA ARG A 4 33.00 32.40 26.71
C ARG A 4 33.53 31.01 26.32
N PHE A 5 34.60 30.54 26.97
CA PHE A 5 35.21 29.24 26.66
C PHE A 5 34.80 28.12 27.63
N PHE A 6 34.12 28.46 28.73
CA PHE A 6 33.63 27.48 29.72
C PHE A 6 32.19 27.02 29.48
N THR A 7 31.41 27.74 28.68
CA THR A 7 30.03 27.36 28.32
C THR A 7 29.99 26.35 27.17
N TYR A 8 30.97 26.39 26.26
CA TYR A 8 31.08 25.44 25.15
C TYR A 8 31.51 24.02 25.58
N LEU A 9 32.16 23.87 26.74
CA LEU A 9 32.65 22.56 27.20
C LEU A 9 31.62 21.81 28.05
N ALA A 10 30.65 22.49 28.66
CA ALA A 10 29.62 21.85 29.48
C ALA A 10 28.50 21.21 28.65
N VAL A 11 28.19 21.76 27.47
CA VAL A 11 27.14 21.23 26.57
C VAL A 11 27.67 20.07 25.70
N LEU A 12 28.95 20.11 25.32
CA LEU A 12 29.60 18.96 24.67
C LEU A 12 29.82 17.78 25.61
N LEU A 13 29.80 17.98 26.93
CA LEU A 13 29.96 16.90 27.92
C LEU A 13 28.67 16.12 28.21
N ILE A 14 27.49 16.69 27.89
CA ILE A 14 26.20 15.98 27.94
C ILE A 14 25.93 15.24 26.61
N LEU A 15 26.51 15.72 25.50
CA LEU A 15 26.38 15.09 24.19
C LEU A 15 27.53 14.14 23.81
N ALA A 16 28.65 14.08 24.56
CA ALA A 16 29.82 13.25 24.22
C ALA A 16 30.31 12.28 25.31
N PHE A 17 29.59 12.13 26.44
CA PHE A 17 29.86 11.05 27.39
C PHE A 17 28.57 10.28 27.69
N GLY A 18 28.41 9.17 26.97
CA GLY A 18 27.54 8.10 27.40
C GLY A 18 27.88 7.65 28.81
N LEU A 19 26.86 7.65 29.66
CA LEU A 19 26.69 6.69 30.74
C LEU A 19 25.22 6.27 30.70
N ILE A 20 24.88 5.49 29.68
CA ILE A 20 24.01 4.33 29.86
C ILE A 20 24.99 3.15 29.76
N PRO A 21 25.17 2.34 30.82
CA PRO A 21 26.05 1.20 30.77
C PRO A 21 25.47 0.18 29.79
N ALA A 22 26.24 -0.07 28.74
CA ALA A 22 26.15 -1.28 27.94
C ALA A 22 26.18 -2.50 28.88
N ILE A 23 25.04 -3.17 29.07
CA ILE A 23 25.04 -4.52 29.63
C ILE A 23 25.29 -5.49 28.48
N TYR A 24 26.57 -5.84 28.38
CA TYR A 24 27.07 -7.04 27.73
C TYR A 24 26.32 -8.29 28.22
N ALA A 25 25.73 -9.04 27.29
CA ALA A 25 25.60 -10.49 27.41
C ALA A 25 26.69 -11.16 26.55
N GLN A 26 27.96 -11.03 26.96
CA GLN A 26 28.97 -12.03 26.60
C GLN A 26 28.84 -13.20 27.57
N SER A 27 28.07 -14.22 27.20
CA SER A 27 28.36 -15.57 27.68
C SER A 27 29.38 -16.21 26.75
N THR A 28 30.62 -16.22 27.21
CA THR A 28 31.71 -17.15 26.88
C THR A 28 31.43 -18.20 25.78
N ALA A 29 32.10 -18.05 24.64
CA ALA A 29 32.43 -19.17 23.78
C ALA A 29 33.55 -19.99 24.47
N GLU A 30 33.16 -20.98 25.27
CA GLU A 30 33.98 -22.14 25.57
C GLU A 30 33.35 -23.36 24.87
N GLU A 31 34.17 -24.13 24.14
CA GLU A 31 33.77 -25.35 23.45
C GLU A 31 33.07 -26.33 24.40
N ALA A 32 31.77 -26.55 24.18
CA ALA A 32 31.07 -27.79 24.52
C ALA A 32 29.93 -28.01 23.52
N GLY A 33 30.05 -29.04 22.69
CA GLY A 33 29.10 -29.33 21.61
C GLY A 33 27.68 -29.65 22.08
N GLY A 34 26.71 -29.30 21.23
CA GLY A 34 25.32 -29.76 21.36
C GLY A 34 24.29 -28.87 20.65
N ASN A 35 23.91 -29.29 19.44
CA ASN A 35 22.68 -28.99 18.66
C ASN A 35 22.25 -27.52 18.42
N GLY A 36 22.19 -27.17 17.13
CA GLY A 36 21.83 -25.84 16.64
C GLY A 36 20.35 -25.50 16.70
N VAL A 37 20.11 -24.19 16.73
CA VAL A 37 18.89 -23.51 16.29
C VAL A 37 19.37 -22.28 15.53
N ALA A 38 18.96 -22.14 14.26
CA ALA A 38 19.20 -20.93 13.49
C ALA A 38 18.24 -19.84 13.98
N THR A 39 18.75 -18.68 14.39
CA THR A 39 17.92 -17.52 14.71
C THR A 39 17.55 -16.81 13.41
N SER A 40 16.33 -17.03 12.92
CA SER A 40 15.75 -16.21 11.84
C SER A 40 15.52 -14.78 12.33
N ALA A 41 15.64 -13.80 11.44
CA ALA A 41 15.22 -12.42 11.73
C ALA A 41 13.72 -12.40 12.09
N PRO A 42 13.28 -11.46 12.95
CA PRO A 42 11.86 -11.29 13.27
C PRO A 42 11.05 -11.00 11.99
N ASP A 43 9.87 -11.63 11.88
CA ASP A 43 8.96 -11.45 10.75
C ASP A 43 7.98 -10.31 11.04
N TYR A 44 8.08 -9.24 10.25
CA TYR A 44 7.21 -8.06 10.30
C TYR A 44 6.26 -7.99 9.10
N SER A 45 5.92 -9.13 8.48
CA SER A 45 5.03 -9.18 7.31
C SER A 45 3.54 -9.19 7.68
N HIS A 46 3.20 -9.48 8.93
CA HIS A 46 1.82 -9.61 9.41
C HIS A 46 1.58 -8.78 10.68
N PRO A 47 1.43 -7.44 10.56
CA PRO A 47 1.05 -6.60 11.68
C PRO A 47 -0.41 -6.85 12.08
N GLN A 48 -0.66 -6.93 13.38
CA GLN A 48 -1.99 -6.93 13.99
C GLN A 48 -2.11 -5.68 14.84
N VAL A 49 -3.11 -4.84 14.54
CA VAL A 49 -3.30 -3.54 15.17
C VAL A 49 -4.53 -3.61 16.08
N GLU A 50 -4.34 -3.33 17.37
CA GLU A 50 -5.40 -3.21 18.37
C GLU A 50 -5.39 -1.80 18.96
N VAL A 51 -6.57 -1.21 19.18
CA VAL A 51 -6.68 0.06 19.91
C VAL A 51 -6.53 -0.23 21.41
N LEU A 52 -5.41 0.19 21.99
CA LEU A 52 -5.12 0.00 23.42
C LEU A 52 -5.85 1.04 24.28
N VAL A 53 -5.88 2.29 23.80
CA VAL A 53 -6.45 3.44 24.53
C VAL A 53 -7.14 4.36 23.53
N GLU A 54 -8.27 4.93 23.94
CA GLU A 54 -9.01 5.96 23.21
C GLU A 54 -9.27 7.19 24.10
N GLY A 55 -9.59 8.33 23.46
CA GLY A 55 -10.06 9.53 24.15
C GLY A 55 -8.96 10.39 24.78
N LEU A 56 -7.71 10.21 24.36
CA LEU A 56 -6.60 11.09 24.70
C LEU A 56 -6.67 12.39 23.89
N ARG A 57 -6.06 13.46 24.40
CA ARG A 57 -6.08 14.79 23.78
C ARG A 57 -4.80 15.02 22.99
N ASN A 58 -4.86 14.75 21.69
CA ASN A 58 -3.74 14.92 20.77
C ASN A 58 -2.48 14.21 21.32
N PRO A 59 -2.52 12.87 21.48
CA PRO A 59 -1.40 12.11 22.04
C PRO A 59 -0.14 12.28 21.18
N GLY A 60 0.98 12.50 21.86
CA GLY A 60 2.31 12.70 21.28
C GLY A 60 3.24 11.54 21.64
N GLU A 61 4.45 11.85 22.12
CA GLU A 61 5.40 10.82 22.53
C GLU A 61 4.94 10.00 23.75
N MET A 62 5.60 8.84 23.88
CA MET A 62 5.29 7.81 24.83
C MET A 62 6.56 7.33 25.54
N ALA A 63 6.43 6.99 26.83
CA ALA A 63 7.52 6.42 27.62
C ALA A 63 7.02 5.28 28.50
N LEU A 64 7.87 4.29 28.78
CA LEU A 64 7.52 3.18 29.67
C LEU A 64 8.18 3.33 31.03
N LEU A 65 7.40 3.01 32.07
CA LEU A 65 7.89 2.81 33.41
C LEU A 65 8.39 1.37 33.59
N PRO A 66 9.29 1.11 34.56
CA PRO A 66 9.83 -0.23 34.83
C PRO A 66 8.77 -1.28 35.20
N ASP A 67 7.60 -0.85 35.66
CA ASP A 67 6.47 -1.72 36.00
C ASP A 67 5.57 -2.05 34.80
N GLY A 68 5.90 -1.55 33.60
CA GLY A 68 5.15 -1.75 32.38
C GLY A 68 4.05 -0.70 32.13
N SER A 69 3.88 0.27 33.03
CA SER A 69 2.93 1.37 32.79
C SER A 69 3.42 2.27 31.66
N LEU A 70 2.52 2.63 30.76
CA LEU A 70 2.76 3.53 29.65
C LEU A 70 2.41 4.96 30.05
N LEU A 71 3.33 5.89 29.84
CA LEU A 71 3.10 7.32 29.92
C LEU A 71 2.86 7.85 28.52
N VAL A 72 1.87 8.72 28.36
CA VAL A 72 1.52 9.37 27.10
C VAL A 72 1.49 10.87 27.32
N ALA A 73 2.26 11.58 26.51
CA ALA A 73 2.27 13.03 26.49
C ALA A 73 1.06 13.53 25.67
N GLU A 74 0.29 14.47 26.21
CA GLU A 74 -0.91 15.01 25.57
C GLU A 74 -0.74 16.50 25.29
N ASN A 75 -0.89 16.88 24.02
CA ASN A 75 -0.76 18.29 23.62
C ASN A 75 -1.98 19.15 24.00
N GLY A 76 -3.08 18.54 24.43
CA GLY A 76 -4.27 19.27 24.86
C GLY A 76 -5.21 19.60 23.71
N THR A 77 -5.93 20.72 23.79
CA THR A 77 -6.99 21.10 22.83
C THR A 77 -6.59 22.17 21.82
N PHE A 78 -5.41 22.78 21.99
CA PHE A 78 -4.91 23.93 21.23
C PHE A 78 -5.80 25.17 21.27
N ASN A 79 -6.64 25.33 22.30
CA ASN A 79 -7.53 26.50 22.45
C ASN A 79 -7.00 27.55 23.44
N ASP A 80 -5.68 27.77 23.47
CA ASP A 80 -5.02 28.68 24.43
C ASP A 80 -5.45 28.42 25.90
N ASP A 81 -5.44 27.14 26.30
CA ASP A 81 -5.89 26.68 27.61
C ASP A 81 -4.79 25.91 28.37
N PHE A 82 -5.17 25.23 29.46
CA PHE A 82 -4.25 24.43 30.28
C PHE A 82 -4.56 22.93 30.21
N SER A 83 -4.99 22.47 29.04
CA SER A 83 -5.43 21.09 28.82
C SER A 83 -4.33 20.10 28.45
N ALA A 84 -3.08 20.54 28.27
CA ALA A 84 -1.93 19.68 28.00
C ALA A 84 -1.40 19.02 29.29
N GLY A 85 -0.65 17.92 29.15
CA GLY A 85 -0.08 17.20 30.29
C GLY A 85 0.30 15.76 29.96
N ILE A 86 0.23 14.88 30.96
CA ILE A 86 0.68 13.49 30.84
C ILE A 86 -0.38 12.57 31.42
N SER A 87 -0.80 11.62 30.60
CA SER A 87 -1.64 10.49 31.00
C SER A 87 -0.80 9.25 31.23
N MET A 88 -1.27 8.39 32.12
CA MET A 88 -0.68 7.10 32.41
C MET A 88 -1.71 6.01 32.17
N VAL A 89 -1.26 4.95 31.50
CA VAL A 89 -1.95 3.69 31.28
C VAL A 89 -1.18 2.66 32.10
N THR A 90 -1.79 2.20 33.18
CA THR A 90 -1.20 1.18 34.07
C THR A 90 -1.18 -0.18 33.39
N ALA A 91 -0.31 -1.08 33.85
CA ALA A 91 -0.20 -2.44 33.30
C ALA A 91 -1.51 -3.27 33.45
N ASP A 92 -2.41 -2.91 34.37
CA ASP A 92 -3.74 -3.50 34.52
C ASP A 92 -4.84 -2.77 33.73
N GLY A 93 -4.46 -1.82 32.86
CA GLY A 93 -5.35 -1.15 31.90
C GLY A 93 -6.11 0.05 32.45
N GLN A 94 -5.82 0.52 33.66
CA GLN A 94 -6.39 1.77 34.16
C GLN A 94 -5.72 2.98 33.52
N ILE A 95 -6.52 3.94 33.09
CA ILE A 95 -6.07 5.18 32.46
C ILE A 95 -6.36 6.35 33.39
N GLY A 96 -5.40 7.27 33.52
CA GLY A 96 -5.64 8.52 34.22
C GLY A 96 -4.52 9.52 34.09
N ARG A 97 -4.82 10.77 34.45
CA ARG A 97 -3.88 11.89 34.36
C ARG A 97 -2.91 11.88 35.53
N ILE A 98 -1.62 11.96 35.24
CA ILE A 98 -0.57 12.11 36.28
C ILE A 98 0.04 13.51 36.29
N VAL A 99 -0.02 14.25 35.18
CA VAL A 99 0.39 15.66 35.09
C VAL A 99 -0.70 16.47 34.40
N SER A 100 -1.13 17.57 34.99
CA SER A 100 -2.26 18.39 34.53
C SER A 100 -1.94 19.89 34.58
N GLY A 101 -2.77 20.70 33.91
CA GLY A 101 -2.63 22.15 33.96
C GLY A 101 -1.45 22.68 33.15
N MET A 102 -0.95 21.91 32.17
CA MET A 102 0.10 22.38 31.27
C MET A 102 -0.53 23.17 30.12
N PRO A 103 0.15 24.21 29.62
CA PRO A 103 -0.37 25.05 28.54
C PRO A 103 -0.57 24.25 27.25
N SER A 104 -1.69 24.51 26.58
CA SER A 104 -2.02 24.05 25.23
C SER A 104 -2.35 25.27 24.38
N ILE A 105 -1.41 25.68 23.54
CA ILE A 105 -1.37 26.99 22.88
C ILE A 105 -1.34 26.78 21.37
N ASP A 106 -2.05 27.64 20.65
CA ASP A 106 -1.96 27.76 19.20
C ASP A 106 -1.55 29.20 18.85
N ARG A 107 -0.30 29.38 18.41
CA ARG A 107 0.23 30.71 18.08
C ARG A 107 0.98 30.69 16.77
N ASP A 108 0.58 31.56 15.86
CA ASP A 108 1.22 31.70 14.54
C ASP A 108 1.40 30.34 13.83
N TYR A 109 0.41 29.45 14.00
CA TYR A 109 0.36 28.09 13.47
C TYR A 109 1.36 27.08 14.10
N GLU A 110 1.97 27.44 15.24
CA GLU A 110 2.75 26.55 16.07
C GLU A 110 1.87 25.98 17.19
N GLN A 111 1.58 24.67 17.09
CA GLN A 111 0.83 23.91 18.08
C GLN A 111 1.75 23.51 19.26
N ILE A 112 1.63 24.22 20.38
CA ILE A 112 2.49 24.05 21.56
C ILE A 112 1.77 23.21 22.62
N GLY A 113 2.41 22.13 23.05
CA GLY A 113 1.90 21.21 24.08
C GLY A 113 2.99 20.40 24.77
N SER A 114 2.61 19.28 25.40
CA SER A 114 3.53 18.30 25.99
C SER A 114 3.92 17.29 24.92
N ALA A 115 4.71 17.68 23.93
CA ALA A 115 4.93 16.84 22.74
C ALA A 115 5.91 15.69 22.98
N PHE A 116 6.86 15.85 23.91
CA PHE A 116 7.96 14.92 24.17
C PHE A 116 8.06 14.52 25.64
N ILE A 117 8.29 13.23 25.90
CA ILE A 117 8.58 12.69 27.24
C ILE A 117 9.61 11.56 27.18
N ALA A 118 10.46 11.49 28.19
CA ALA A 118 11.41 10.40 28.38
C ALA A 118 11.55 10.08 29.88
N PHE A 119 11.57 8.80 30.21
CA PHE A 119 11.81 8.33 31.58
C PHE A 119 13.19 7.68 31.69
N ASP A 120 14.01 8.17 32.62
CA ASP A 120 15.31 7.59 32.95
C ASP A 120 15.21 6.81 34.27
N ALA A 121 15.33 5.49 34.17
CA ALA A 121 15.30 4.59 35.31
C ALA A 121 16.52 4.72 36.24
N GLU A 122 17.66 5.20 35.74
CA GLU A 122 18.88 5.34 36.57
C GLU A 122 18.80 6.58 37.46
N SER A 123 18.41 7.72 36.90
CA SER A 123 18.20 8.94 37.68
C SER A 123 16.82 8.99 38.36
N ASN A 124 15.90 8.09 37.98
CA ASN A 124 14.51 8.04 38.44
C ASN A 124 13.77 9.36 38.16
N THR A 125 13.95 9.89 36.95
CA THR A 125 13.39 11.17 36.53
C THR A 125 12.59 11.03 35.23
N LEU A 126 11.49 11.77 35.17
CA LEU A 126 10.72 12.01 33.95
C LEU A 126 11.11 13.37 33.40
N THR A 127 11.56 13.41 32.15
CA THR A 127 11.90 14.63 31.45
C THR A 127 10.92 14.83 30.30
N GLY A 128 10.64 16.07 29.95
CA GLY A 128 9.96 16.35 28.70
C GLY A 128 10.26 17.75 28.19
N LEU A 129 9.66 18.04 27.04
CA LEU A 129 9.74 19.33 26.39
C LEU A 129 8.36 19.97 26.34
N PHE A 130 8.32 21.24 26.72
CA PHE A 130 7.22 22.14 26.41
C PHE A 130 7.78 23.15 25.41
N ASP A 131 7.34 23.10 24.16
CA ASP A 131 7.78 24.06 23.15
C ASP A 131 7.57 25.50 23.67
N ASP A 132 8.56 26.36 23.42
CA ASP A 132 8.72 27.73 23.96
C ASP A 132 8.87 27.93 25.48
N VAL A 133 8.58 26.94 26.33
CA VAL A 133 8.71 27.04 27.81
C VAL A 133 10.03 26.44 28.31
N GLY A 134 10.56 25.45 27.61
CA GLY A 134 11.85 24.80 27.90
C GLY A 134 11.73 23.37 28.44
N MET A 135 12.87 22.73 28.66
CA MET A 135 12.93 21.37 29.21
C MET A 135 12.54 21.38 30.69
N TRP A 136 11.72 20.41 31.08
CA TRP A 136 11.30 20.23 32.47
C TRP A 136 11.69 18.85 32.97
N VAL A 137 11.93 18.75 34.27
CA VAL A 137 12.26 17.49 34.95
C VAL A 137 11.34 17.30 36.15
N LEU A 138 10.79 16.10 36.27
CA LEU A 138 9.98 15.64 37.40
C LEU A 138 10.65 14.42 38.02
N ALA A 139 11.09 14.54 39.27
CA ALA A 139 11.60 13.39 40.01
C ALA A 139 10.46 12.44 40.35
N GLN A 140 10.64 11.14 40.12
CA GLN A 140 9.61 10.16 40.45
C GLN A 140 9.41 10.11 41.98
N PRO A 141 8.15 10.10 42.47
CA PRO A 141 7.84 9.96 43.88
C PRO A 141 8.40 8.68 44.49
N ALA A 142 8.59 8.66 45.81
CA ALA A 142 9.10 7.48 46.52
C ALA A 142 8.22 6.22 46.33
N ASP A 143 6.92 6.41 46.17
CA ASP A 143 5.93 5.35 45.94
C ASP A 143 5.65 5.10 44.44
N GLY A 144 6.41 5.75 43.55
CA GLY A 144 6.20 5.70 42.10
C GLY A 144 5.10 6.64 41.59
N PHE A 145 4.95 6.71 40.27
CA PHE A 145 3.78 7.32 39.66
C PHE A 145 2.60 6.36 39.81
N SER A 146 1.45 6.87 40.24
CA SER A 146 0.26 6.04 40.48
C SER A 146 -1.03 6.81 40.21
N LEU A 147 -2.08 6.08 39.83
CA LEU A 147 -3.43 6.63 39.70
C LEU A 147 -4.08 6.62 41.10
N GLY A 148 -4.51 7.79 41.58
CA GLY A 148 -5.22 7.91 42.86
C GLY A 148 -4.89 9.15 43.70
N GLY A 149 -3.80 9.86 43.37
CA GLY A 149 -3.46 11.18 43.93
C GLY A 149 -4.05 12.35 43.14
N GLN A 150 -3.87 13.58 43.65
CA GLN A 150 -4.01 14.76 42.79
C GLN A 150 -2.87 14.74 41.76
N PRO A 151 -3.14 14.95 40.46
CA PRO A 151 -2.09 15.01 39.46
C PRO A 151 -1.09 16.13 39.78
N PHE A 152 0.17 15.94 39.37
CA PHE A 152 1.17 17.00 39.40
C PHE A 152 0.75 18.14 38.47
N THR A 153 1.25 19.33 38.75
CA THR A 153 1.00 20.54 37.98
C THR A 153 2.30 21.16 37.48
N VAL A 154 2.19 22.20 36.67
CA VAL A 154 3.37 22.98 36.21
C VAL A 154 4.21 23.55 37.37
N GLU A 155 3.62 23.71 38.56
CA GLU A 155 4.35 24.19 39.75
C GLU A 155 5.22 23.10 40.40
N ASP A 156 4.96 21.83 40.08
CA ASP A 156 5.64 20.66 40.66
C ASP A 156 6.84 20.19 39.83
N VAL A 157 7.05 20.75 38.64
CA VAL A 157 8.17 20.40 37.73
C VAL A 157 9.28 21.44 37.80
N ASP A 158 10.55 21.00 37.70
CA ASP A 158 11.69 21.91 37.64
C ASP A 158 11.97 22.28 36.18
N ILE A 159 11.73 23.55 35.81
CA ILE A 159 11.87 24.05 34.44
C ILE A 159 13.25 24.67 34.25
N THR A 160 14.07 24.02 33.44
CA THR A 160 15.31 24.61 32.92
C THR A 160 15.03 25.29 31.59
N HIS A 161 15.21 26.60 31.52
CA HIS A 161 15.10 27.34 30.26
C HIS A 161 16.31 26.97 29.39
N ALA A 162 16.15 25.96 28.53
CA ALA A 162 17.06 25.71 27.44
C ALA A 162 16.89 26.81 26.37
N ASP A 163 17.94 27.07 25.59
CA ASP A 163 17.85 27.97 24.44
C ASP A 163 16.86 27.34 23.44
N PRO A 164 15.73 27.99 23.09
CA PRO A 164 14.71 27.42 22.20
C PRO A 164 15.25 27.07 20.80
N SER A 165 16.42 27.60 20.41
CA SER A 165 17.09 27.21 19.17
C SER A 165 17.69 25.79 19.16
N LEU A 166 17.63 25.06 20.28
CA LEU A 166 18.00 23.65 20.37
C LEU A 166 16.81 22.69 20.17
N ALA A 167 15.57 23.19 20.23
CA ALA A 167 14.37 22.44 19.88
C ALA A 167 14.14 22.55 18.35
N VAL A 168 15.02 21.91 17.59
CA VAL A 168 14.77 21.68 16.17
C VAL A 168 14.12 20.30 16.07
N ASN A 169 13.15 20.18 15.17
CA ASN A 169 12.32 19.03 14.78
C ASN A 169 13.14 17.78 14.39
N THR A 170 14.03 17.35 15.27
CA THR A 170 15.05 16.32 15.06
C THR A 170 14.88 15.26 16.12
N THR A 171 14.13 14.22 15.78
CA THR A 171 14.16 12.98 16.56
C THR A 171 15.48 12.27 16.26
N PHE A 172 16.39 12.24 17.24
CA PHE A 172 17.67 11.56 17.11
C PHE A 172 17.48 10.06 17.35
N ALA A 173 17.71 9.25 16.31
CA ALA A 173 17.90 7.81 16.45
C ALA A 173 19.39 7.51 16.77
N PRO A 174 19.77 6.27 17.12
CA PRO A 174 21.12 5.96 17.59
C PRO A 174 22.20 6.30 16.54
N GLU A 175 23.41 6.58 17.01
CA GLU A 175 24.56 7.15 16.27
C GLU A 175 24.45 7.10 14.74
N GLY A 176 23.96 8.19 14.13
CA GLY A 176 24.14 8.38 12.69
C GLY A 176 22.90 8.73 11.85
N TYR A 177 21.68 8.77 12.39
CA TYR A 177 20.46 9.07 11.59
C TYR A 177 19.64 10.21 12.20
N TYR A 178 19.09 11.08 11.35
CA TYR A 178 18.09 12.07 11.75
C TYR A 178 17.06 12.30 10.65
N VAL A 179 15.84 12.64 11.05
CA VAL A 179 14.77 13.07 10.14
C VAL A 179 14.96 14.56 9.85
N ASP A 180 15.06 14.92 8.59
CA ASP A 180 15.07 16.32 8.15
C ASP A 180 13.68 16.67 7.62
N SER A 181 12.88 17.32 8.46
CA SER A 181 11.62 17.93 8.07
C SER A 181 11.80 19.33 7.46
N GLY A 182 13.02 19.88 7.43
CA GLY A 182 13.27 21.31 7.21
C GLY A 182 12.77 22.21 8.36
N PRO A 183 13.16 23.50 8.38
CA PRO A 183 12.75 24.49 9.38
C PRO A 183 11.33 25.07 9.15
N THR A 184 10.68 24.67 8.08
CA THR A 184 9.30 24.98 7.71
C THR A 184 8.77 23.72 7.06
N CYS A 185 7.48 23.43 7.20
CA CYS A 185 6.86 22.22 6.69
C CYS A 185 7.36 21.76 5.31
N PRO A 186 7.25 20.45 5.02
CA PRO A 186 7.50 19.96 3.67
C PRO A 186 6.67 20.78 2.67
N ASN A 187 7.34 21.41 1.72
CA ASN A 187 6.75 22.06 0.56
C ASN A 187 7.44 21.45 -0.68
N LEU A 188 6.93 21.72 -1.87
CA LEU A 188 7.42 21.30 -3.19
C LEU A 188 8.95 21.46 -3.39
N ASP A 189 9.62 22.34 -2.61
CA ASP A 189 11.07 22.56 -2.65
C ASP A 189 11.88 21.74 -1.60
N ASN A 190 11.24 21.06 -0.66
CA ASN A 190 11.88 20.24 0.38
C ASN A 190 10.99 19.05 0.80
N PRO A 191 10.88 18.00 -0.04
CA PRO A 191 10.22 16.78 0.36
C PRO A 191 10.92 16.19 1.59
N GLY A 192 10.15 15.74 2.58
CA GLY A 192 10.69 15.18 3.81
C GLY A 192 11.74 14.10 3.52
N ALA A 193 12.85 14.12 4.25
CA ALA A 193 13.99 13.26 3.99
C ALA A 193 14.54 12.61 5.26
N VAL A 194 15.08 11.40 5.13
CA VAL A 194 15.92 10.78 6.16
C VAL A 194 17.37 10.97 5.77
N ARG A 195 18.18 11.44 6.72
CA ARG A 195 19.58 11.81 6.50
C ARG A 195 20.52 11.12 7.49
N THR A 196 21.79 10.96 7.08
CA THR A 196 22.84 10.39 7.95
C THR A 196 23.85 11.43 8.44
N LEU A 197 24.30 11.31 9.69
CA LEU A 197 25.37 12.13 10.27
C LEU A 197 26.74 11.52 9.90
N GLY A 198 27.42 12.09 8.90
CA GLY A 198 28.76 11.63 8.50
C GLY A 198 29.91 12.26 9.31
N GLU A 199 30.98 11.50 9.58
CA GLU A 199 32.26 12.05 10.05
C GLU A 199 32.83 13.02 8.99
N GLY A 200 32.80 14.31 9.29
CA GLY A 200 33.30 15.37 8.39
C GLY A 200 32.24 16.36 7.88
N GLY A 201 30.98 16.24 8.31
CA GLY A 201 29.93 17.22 8.05
C GLY A 201 29.22 17.10 6.70
N ALA A 202 29.48 16.02 5.94
CA ALA A 202 28.63 15.63 4.81
C ALA A 202 27.42 14.86 5.35
N VAL A 203 26.23 15.23 4.89
CA VAL A 203 24.95 14.65 5.31
C VAL A 203 24.27 14.01 4.09
N PRO A 204 24.54 12.73 3.79
CA PRO A 204 23.85 11.99 2.72
C PRO A 204 22.35 11.91 2.98
N VAL A 205 21.55 12.14 1.93
CA VAL A 205 20.12 11.79 1.89
C VAL A 205 20.03 10.28 1.70
N LEU A 206 19.34 9.60 2.61
CA LEU A 206 19.09 8.16 2.57
C LEU A 206 17.77 7.87 1.86
N PHE A 207 16.74 8.66 2.17
CA PHE A 207 15.41 8.61 1.57
C PHE A 207 14.91 10.04 1.34
N ASP A 208 14.27 10.28 0.20
CA ASP A 208 13.59 11.53 -0.15
C ASP A 208 12.13 11.27 -0.52
N ASN A 209 11.36 12.33 -0.80
CA ASN A 209 9.96 12.24 -1.22
C ASN A 209 9.05 11.50 -0.22
N LEU A 210 9.31 11.68 1.08
CA LEU A 210 8.54 11.05 2.16
C LEU A 210 7.29 11.86 2.52
N ALA A 211 6.25 11.16 2.97
CA ALA A 211 4.97 11.74 3.38
C ALA A 211 5.04 12.34 4.80
N VAL A 212 5.83 13.41 4.93
CA VAL A 212 6.08 14.12 6.20
C VAL A 212 6.65 13.16 7.26
N PRO A 213 7.94 12.80 7.19
CA PRO A 213 8.54 11.93 8.18
C PRO A 213 8.58 12.66 9.53
N VAL A 214 8.09 12.01 10.59
CA VAL A 214 7.98 12.60 11.93
C VAL A 214 8.91 11.97 12.94
N THR A 215 9.25 10.68 12.80
CA THR A 215 10.20 10.04 13.71
C THR A 215 10.89 8.84 13.08
N ILE A 216 12.13 8.61 13.53
CA ILE A 216 12.87 7.38 13.29
C ILE A 216 13.32 6.80 14.63
N VAL A 217 13.02 5.53 14.89
CA VAL A 217 13.34 4.86 16.16
C VAL A 217 13.97 3.50 15.91
N GLN A 218 14.89 3.09 16.78
CA GLN A 218 15.49 1.75 16.72
C GLN A 218 14.81 0.83 17.74
N GLY A 219 14.33 -0.32 17.27
CA GLY A 219 13.83 -1.40 18.11
C GLY A 219 14.94 -2.13 18.86
N PRO A 220 14.61 -2.89 19.92
CA PRO A 220 15.59 -3.66 20.72
C PRO A 220 16.38 -4.71 19.93
N ASP A 221 15.83 -5.17 18.81
CA ASP A 221 16.43 -6.11 17.87
C ASP A 221 17.36 -5.43 16.83
N GLY A 222 17.41 -4.09 16.85
CA GLY A 222 18.19 -3.27 15.92
C GLY A 222 17.40 -2.76 14.71
N THR A 223 16.12 -3.13 14.55
CA THR A 223 15.28 -2.69 13.44
C THR A 223 15.04 -1.18 13.49
N LEU A 224 15.22 -0.49 12.36
CA LEU A 224 14.92 0.94 12.26
C LEU A 224 13.51 1.13 11.69
N TRP A 225 12.68 1.85 12.45
CA TRP A 225 11.31 2.20 12.11
C TRP A 225 11.23 3.65 11.70
N LEU A 226 10.59 3.95 10.57
CA LEU A 226 10.29 5.29 10.09
C LEU A 226 8.77 5.50 10.13
N LEU A 227 8.33 6.53 10.84
CA LEU A 227 6.93 6.96 10.89
C LEU A 227 6.73 8.22 10.06
N GLU A 228 5.74 8.17 9.19
CA GLU A 228 5.29 9.26 8.31
C GLU A 228 3.89 9.70 8.76
N PHE A 229 3.71 11.00 8.92
CA PHE A 229 2.48 11.61 9.44
C PHE A 229 1.31 11.48 8.47
N GLY A 230 1.55 11.67 7.18
CA GLY A 230 0.50 11.60 6.17
C GLY A 230 0.79 12.43 4.93
N GLN A 231 -0.02 12.19 3.91
CA GLN A 231 -0.05 12.95 2.67
C GLN A 231 -0.93 14.19 2.85
N TYR A 232 -0.61 15.26 2.12
CA TYR A 232 -1.30 16.56 2.21
C TYR A 232 -1.43 17.21 0.84
N ASP A 233 -2.38 18.14 0.70
CA ASP A 233 -2.54 18.95 -0.51
C ASP A 233 -1.34 19.89 -0.71
N ALA A 234 -0.65 19.75 -1.83
CA ALA A 234 0.58 20.49 -2.15
C ALA A 234 0.36 22.01 -2.31
N ASP A 235 -0.87 22.45 -2.58
CA ASP A 235 -1.24 23.86 -2.68
C ASP A 235 -1.71 24.46 -1.33
N GLY A 236 -1.84 23.62 -0.30
CA GLY A 236 -2.30 23.97 1.04
C GLY A 236 -1.20 24.47 1.96
N ASP A 237 -1.59 25.17 3.03
CA ASP A 237 -0.70 25.47 4.14
C ASP A 237 -0.61 24.22 5.02
N CYS A 238 0.57 23.61 5.11
CA CYS A 238 0.89 22.44 5.94
C CYS A 238 0.60 22.60 7.44
N TYR A 239 0.38 23.82 7.91
CA TYR A 239 -0.07 24.07 9.28
C TYR A 239 -1.60 24.07 9.42
N ASP A 240 -2.33 23.88 8.31
CA ASP A 240 -3.76 23.65 8.28
C ASP A 240 -4.04 22.15 8.38
N ASP A 241 -4.63 21.72 9.50
CA ASP A 241 -4.97 20.31 9.71
C ASP A 241 -5.99 19.78 8.66
N ASP A 242 -6.71 20.65 7.96
CA ASP A 242 -7.72 20.27 6.96
C ASP A 242 -7.13 19.83 5.61
N ILE A 243 -5.85 20.09 5.34
CA ILE A 243 -5.23 19.74 4.04
C ILE A 243 -4.65 18.32 3.98
N TYR A 244 -4.54 17.66 5.14
CA TYR A 244 -4.01 16.32 5.23
C TYR A 244 -5.09 15.28 4.97
N TYR A 245 -4.74 14.27 4.18
CA TYR A 245 -5.64 13.16 3.92
C TYR A 245 -5.69 12.24 5.14
N ALA A 246 -6.89 12.01 5.68
CA ALA A 246 -7.08 11.02 6.73
C ALA A 246 -6.63 9.63 6.25
N HIS A 247 -6.15 8.80 7.17
CA HIS A 247 -5.66 7.45 6.86
C HIS A 247 -4.58 7.42 5.77
N SER A 248 -3.66 8.40 5.77
CA SER A 248 -2.54 8.43 4.82
C SER A 248 -1.17 8.30 5.49
N GLY A 249 -1.14 8.20 6.82
CA GLY A 249 0.07 7.96 7.60
C GLY A 249 0.60 6.54 7.39
N ARG A 250 1.92 6.38 7.56
CA ARG A 250 2.60 5.13 7.25
C ARG A 250 3.70 4.82 8.26
N LEU A 251 3.81 3.55 8.63
CA LEU A 251 4.96 3.02 9.36
C LEU A 251 5.75 2.09 8.44
N SER A 252 7.04 2.35 8.29
CA SER A 252 7.96 1.56 7.46
C SER A 252 9.15 1.05 8.27
N ILE A 253 9.75 -0.05 7.84
CA ILE A 253 11.09 -0.45 8.29
C ILE A 253 12.14 -0.06 7.25
N ILE A 254 13.34 0.24 7.71
CA ILE A 254 14.53 0.34 6.87
C ILE A 254 15.21 -1.03 6.86
N THR A 255 15.26 -1.67 5.70
CA THR A 255 15.84 -3.01 5.53
C THR A 255 17.37 -2.98 5.66
N ALA A 256 17.99 -4.15 5.84
CA ALA A 256 19.45 -4.28 5.86
C ALA A 256 20.09 -3.82 4.53
N GLU A 257 19.33 -3.91 3.43
CA GLU A 257 19.71 -3.44 2.10
C GLU A 257 19.56 -1.91 1.93
N GLY A 258 19.04 -1.20 2.94
CA GLY A 258 18.85 0.24 2.91
C GLY A 258 17.63 0.68 2.09
N THR A 259 16.60 -0.15 1.99
CA THR A 259 15.32 0.18 1.35
C THR A 259 14.23 0.41 2.39
N LEU A 260 13.26 1.28 2.08
CA LEU A 260 12.05 1.42 2.89
C LEU A 260 11.03 0.37 2.51
N ARG A 261 10.54 -0.39 3.49
CA ARG A 261 9.43 -1.33 3.32
C ARG A 261 8.27 -0.91 4.23
N PRO A 262 7.12 -0.51 3.68
CA PRO A 262 5.92 -0.27 4.46
C PRO A 262 5.51 -1.52 5.26
N VAL A 263 5.18 -1.31 6.53
CA VAL A 263 4.65 -2.35 7.43
C VAL A 263 3.18 -2.09 7.72
N ILE A 264 2.82 -0.87 8.11
CA ILE A 264 1.42 -0.44 8.27
C ILE A 264 1.16 0.72 7.32
N ARG A 265 0.04 0.64 6.62
CA ARG A 265 -0.55 1.72 5.83
C ARG A 265 -1.84 2.15 6.51
N ASP A 266 -2.35 3.31 6.12
CA ASP A 266 -3.66 3.82 6.56
C ASP A 266 -3.72 4.31 8.03
N LEU A 267 -2.59 4.69 8.60
CA LEU A 267 -2.55 5.34 9.93
C LEU A 267 -3.20 6.73 9.85
N ASN A 268 -3.95 7.09 10.87
CA ASN A 268 -4.67 8.36 10.95
C ASN A 268 -3.88 9.37 11.79
N PHE A 269 -3.04 10.17 11.12
CA PHE A 269 -2.22 11.20 11.77
C PHE A 269 -1.34 10.68 12.91
N PRO A 270 -0.49 9.66 12.66
CA PRO A 270 0.37 9.12 13.69
C PRO A 270 1.48 10.10 14.08
N ARG A 271 1.81 10.18 15.38
CA ARG A 271 2.81 11.14 15.89
C ARG A 271 4.05 10.53 16.51
N ALA A 272 3.92 9.37 17.14
CA ALA A 272 5.05 8.67 17.74
C ALA A 272 4.90 7.16 17.59
N VAL A 273 6.04 6.48 17.55
CA VAL A 273 6.13 5.02 17.61
C VAL A 273 7.11 4.65 18.73
N LEU A 274 6.72 3.71 19.59
CA LEU A 274 7.51 3.22 20.71
C LEU A 274 7.70 1.70 20.57
N PRO A 275 8.90 1.23 20.18
CA PRO A 275 9.21 -0.20 20.12
C PRO A 275 9.35 -0.82 21.52
N LEU A 276 8.79 -2.01 21.70
CA LEU A 276 8.79 -2.76 22.96
C LEU A 276 9.81 -3.90 22.96
N ALA A 277 10.18 -4.34 24.17
CA ALA A 277 11.15 -5.42 24.39
C ALA A 277 10.71 -6.78 23.82
N ASP A 278 9.40 -7.00 23.66
CA ASP A 278 8.83 -8.23 23.08
C ASP A 278 8.72 -8.17 21.55
N GLY A 279 9.14 -7.07 20.91
CA GLY A 279 9.06 -6.86 19.46
C GLY A 279 7.76 -6.23 18.97
N SER A 280 6.78 -6.01 19.85
CA SER A 280 5.57 -5.22 19.53
C SER A 280 5.85 -3.72 19.58
N LEU A 281 4.91 -2.89 19.10
CA LEU A 281 5.04 -1.44 19.05
C LEU A 281 3.80 -0.77 19.65
N TYR A 282 3.98 0.42 20.25
CA TYR A 282 2.88 1.37 20.41
C TYR A 282 2.97 2.48 19.37
N ILE A 283 1.85 2.92 18.83
CA ILE A 283 1.74 4.07 17.93
C ILE A 283 0.70 5.03 18.49
N SER A 284 1.00 6.34 18.57
CA SER A 284 0.00 7.35 18.94
C SER A 284 -0.65 7.95 17.69
N GLU A 285 -1.97 8.02 17.67
CA GLU A 285 -2.77 8.67 16.63
C GLU A 285 -3.47 9.90 17.16
N MET A 286 -3.16 11.04 16.55
CA MET A 286 -3.50 12.35 17.10
C MET A 286 -4.99 12.67 17.00
N ARG A 287 -5.58 12.47 15.82
CA ARG A 287 -6.97 12.88 15.54
C ARG A 287 -8.00 12.06 16.31
N ASP A 288 -7.78 10.75 16.38
CA ASP A 288 -8.70 9.84 17.08
C ASP A 288 -8.41 9.79 18.60
N GLY A 289 -7.25 10.33 19.01
CA GLY A 289 -6.86 10.35 20.41
C GLY A 289 -6.52 8.95 20.92
N GLU A 290 -5.89 8.15 20.07
CA GLU A 290 -5.71 6.71 20.28
C GLU A 290 -4.24 6.34 20.50
N ILE A 291 -4.04 5.26 21.26
CA ILE A 291 -2.78 4.51 21.25
C ILE A 291 -3.08 3.14 20.64
N LEU A 292 -2.40 2.82 19.55
CA LEU A 292 -2.45 1.52 18.90
C LEU A 292 -1.37 0.60 19.49
N HIS A 293 -1.69 -0.65 19.75
CA HIS A 293 -0.75 -1.73 20.02
C HIS A 293 -0.60 -2.59 18.77
N VAL A 294 0.61 -2.64 18.24
CA VAL A 294 0.95 -3.42 17.06
C VAL A 294 1.74 -4.64 17.47
N THR A 295 1.18 -5.82 17.24
CA THR A 295 1.88 -7.10 17.41
C THR A 295 2.19 -7.72 16.05
N PHE A 296 3.18 -8.62 16.02
CA PHE A 296 3.59 -9.33 14.81
C PHE A 296 3.59 -10.83 15.10
N GLY A 297 2.95 -11.60 14.24
CA GLY A 297 2.84 -13.05 14.42
C GLY A 297 2.58 -13.76 13.11
N ASP A 298 2.41 -15.08 13.17
CA ASP A 298 1.84 -15.83 12.05
C ASP A 298 0.52 -15.15 11.63
N PRO A 299 0.15 -15.15 10.34
CA PRO A 299 -1.15 -14.62 9.93
C PRO A 299 -2.18 -15.24 10.85
N VAL A 300 -2.98 -14.40 11.54
CA VAL A 300 -4.16 -14.91 12.24
C VAL A 300 -4.88 -15.71 11.17
N GLU A 301 -5.05 -17.03 11.37
CA GLU A 301 -6.02 -17.77 10.56
C GLU A 301 -7.24 -16.88 10.53
N GLU A 302 -7.60 -16.38 9.35
CA GLU A 302 -8.73 -15.47 9.20
C GLU A 302 -9.83 -16.01 10.10
N VAL A 303 -10.23 -15.21 11.10
CA VAL A 303 -11.40 -15.55 11.89
C VAL A 303 -12.50 -15.54 10.85
N ALA A 304 -12.82 -16.73 10.34
CA ALA A 304 -13.83 -16.93 9.33
C ALA A 304 -14.99 -16.09 9.79
N PHE A 305 -15.38 -15.11 8.96
CA PHE A 305 -16.56 -14.30 9.20
C PHE A 305 -17.63 -15.23 9.76
N VAL A 306 -17.92 -15.11 11.05
CA VAL A 306 -19.04 -15.81 11.66
C VAL A 306 -20.18 -14.87 11.33
N PRO A 307 -20.95 -15.09 10.25
CA PRO A 307 -22.13 -14.30 10.00
C PRO A 307 -22.95 -14.29 11.29
N PRO A 308 -23.71 -13.21 11.56
CA PRO A 308 -24.71 -13.27 12.60
C PRO A 308 -25.47 -14.59 12.43
N THR A 309 -25.57 -15.38 13.50
CA THR A 309 -26.39 -16.59 13.50
C THR A 309 -27.84 -16.12 13.33
N ILE A 310 -28.21 -15.93 12.07
CA ILE A 310 -29.59 -16.04 11.65
C ILE A 310 -29.94 -17.47 12.00
N ASP A 311 -31.03 -17.65 12.73
CA ASP A 311 -31.62 -18.95 13.01
C ASP A 311 -32.19 -19.49 11.68
N VAL A 312 -31.30 -19.78 10.73
CA VAL A 312 -31.60 -20.45 9.47
C VAL A 312 -31.79 -21.90 9.84
N ALA A 313 -32.95 -22.46 9.48
CA ALA A 313 -33.14 -23.90 9.54
C ALA A 313 -31.95 -24.59 8.86
N GLU A 314 -31.44 -25.65 9.49
CA GLU A 314 -30.36 -26.48 8.91
C GLU A 314 -30.68 -26.77 7.44
N PRO A 315 -29.76 -26.45 6.51
CA PRO A 315 -30.00 -26.67 5.09
C PRO A 315 -30.29 -28.15 4.85
N VAL A 316 -31.37 -28.42 4.12
CA VAL A 316 -31.73 -29.78 3.73
C VAL A 316 -30.92 -30.13 2.48
N TYR A 317 -30.20 -31.25 2.55
CA TYR A 317 -29.42 -31.77 1.43
C TYR A 317 -30.02 -33.09 0.94
N ASN A 318 -29.92 -33.32 -0.37
CA ASN A 318 -30.28 -34.58 -0.99
C ASN A 318 -29.27 -35.68 -0.59
N ASP A 319 -29.75 -36.88 -0.30
CA ASP A 319 -28.88 -38.04 -0.09
C ASP A 319 -28.32 -38.50 -1.44
N ILE A 320 -26.99 -38.40 -1.62
CA ILE A 320 -26.29 -38.81 -2.84
C ILE A 320 -25.32 -39.95 -2.50
N ASP A 321 -25.65 -41.16 -2.96
CA ASP A 321 -24.86 -42.37 -2.70
C ASP A 321 -23.60 -42.48 -3.58
N ASP A 322 -23.67 -41.96 -4.82
CA ASP A 322 -22.59 -42.00 -5.80
C ASP A 322 -22.46 -40.63 -6.48
N MET A 323 -21.55 -39.81 -5.96
CA MET A 323 -21.31 -38.47 -6.48
C MET A 323 -20.76 -38.49 -7.90
N ASP A 324 -19.95 -39.50 -8.25
CA ASP A 324 -19.33 -39.59 -9.57
C ASP A 324 -20.37 -39.91 -10.64
N ALA A 325 -21.33 -40.80 -10.34
CA ALA A 325 -22.43 -41.10 -11.24
C ALA A 325 -23.33 -39.87 -11.49
N VAL A 326 -23.62 -39.08 -10.45
CA VAL A 326 -24.44 -37.87 -10.58
C VAL A 326 -23.69 -36.77 -11.35
N LEU A 327 -22.43 -36.51 -11.02
CA LEU A 327 -21.63 -35.51 -11.74
C LEU A 327 -21.40 -35.90 -13.20
N ALA A 328 -21.20 -37.18 -13.51
CA ALA A 328 -21.13 -37.65 -14.90
C ALA A 328 -22.43 -37.37 -15.68
N ALA A 329 -23.59 -37.49 -15.03
CA ALA A 329 -24.87 -37.15 -15.65
C ALA A 329 -25.00 -35.64 -15.88
N VAL A 330 -24.58 -34.81 -14.92
CA VAL A 330 -24.54 -33.34 -15.05
C VAL A 330 -23.63 -32.92 -16.21
N ILE A 331 -22.41 -33.45 -16.28
CA ILE A 331 -21.46 -33.17 -17.36
C ILE A 331 -22.09 -33.49 -18.72
N ALA A 332 -22.76 -34.63 -18.84
CA ALA A 332 -23.43 -35.02 -20.09
C ALA A 332 -24.66 -34.16 -20.41
N GLU A 333 -25.45 -33.75 -19.41
CA GLU A 333 -26.63 -32.90 -19.57
C GLU A 333 -26.25 -31.48 -19.99
N GLN A 334 -25.22 -30.92 -19.37
CA GLN A 334 -24.71 -29.58 -19.64
C GLN A 334 -23.81 -29.53 -20.90
N GLY A 335 -23.41 -30.70 -21.42
CA GLY A 335 -22.57 -30.79 -22.61
C GLY A 335 -21.15 -30.27 -22.39
N LEU A 336 -20.62 -30.42 -21.17
CA LEU A 336 -19.29 -29.90 -20.82
C LEU A 336 -18.19 -30.67 -21.54
N SER A 337 -17.17 -29.95 -21.98
CA SER A 337 -15.99 -30.49 -22.64
C SER A 337 -14.76 -30.38 -21.75
N ALA A 338 -13.85 -31.36 -21.86
CA ALA A 338 -12.57 -31.30 -21.17
C ALA A 338 -11.60 -30.42 -21.95
N TYR A 339 -10.85 -29.59 -21.23
CA TYR A 339 -9.83 -28.70 -21.78
C TYR A 339 -10.38 -27.77 -22.90
N PRO A 340 -11.44 -26.99 -22.63
CA PRO A 340 -12.03 -26.08 -23.62
C PRO A 340 -10.99 -25.10 -24.20
N GLY A 341 -11.12 -24.76 -25.48
CA GLY A 341 -10.29 -23.75 -26.15
C GLY A 341 -8.86 -24.16 -26.51
N GLN A 342 -8.41 -25.38 -26.19
CA GLN A 342 -7.05 -25.83 -26.53
C GLN A 342 -6.79 -25.84 -28.05
N ASP A 343 -7.83 -25.94 -28.86
CA ASP A 343 -7.76 -25.84 -30.32
C ASP A 343 -7.53 -24.40 -30.83
N MET A 344 -7.70 -23.39 -29.97
CA MET A 344 -7.43 -21.98 -30.28
C MET A 344 -5.94 -21.60 -30.17
N LEU A 345 -5.10 -22.46 -29.60
CA LEU A 345 -3.65 -22.24 -29.39
C LEU A 345 -2.79 -22.41 -30.67
N ASN A 346 -3.33 -22.08 -31.84
CA ASN A 346 -2.65 -22.23 -33.13
C ASN A 346 -2.42 -20.88 -33.82
N ASN A 347 -1.86 -19.93 -33.07
CA ASN A 347 -1.51 -18.61 -33.57
C ASN A 347 -0.13 -18.63 -34.24
N ASP A 348 0.08 -17.66 -35.15
CA ASP A 348 1.40 -17.39 -35.72
C ASP A 348 2.37 -16.96 -34.59
N PRO A 349 3.45 -17.72 -34.29
CA PRO A 349 4.35 -17.40 -33.18
C PRO A 349 4.97 -16.01 -33.27
N GLU A 350 5.23 -15.54 -34.49
CA GLU A 350 5.76 -14.20 -34.72
C GLU A 350 4.73 -13.10 -34.39
N LEU A 351 3.44 -13.33 -34.67
CA LEU A 351 2.35 -12.43 -34.31
C LEU A 351 2.15 -12.39 -32.80
N VAL A 352 2.19 -13.56 -32.14
CA VAL A 352 2.10 -13.69 -30.68
C VAL A 352 3.23 -12.94 -30.00
N GLU A 353 4.47 -13.09 -30.46
CA GLU A 353 5.62 -12.41 -29.86
C GLU A 353 5.54 -10.89 -30.05
N LEU A 354 5.07 -10.42 -31.21
CA LEU A 354 4.78 -8.99 -31.41
C LEU A 354 3.71 -8.49 -30.44
N GLY A 355 2.63 -9.25 -30.27
CA GLY A 355 1.58 -8.97 -29.28
C GLY A 355 2.09 -8.88 -27.86
N ARG A 356 2.93 -9.85 -27.46
CA ARG A 356 3.57 -9.89 -26.14
C ARG A 356 4.45 -8.67 -25.91
N GLN A 357 5.21 -8.23 -26.92
CA GLN A 357 6.02 -7.01 -26.79
C GLN A 357 5.13 -5.79 -26.53
N LEU A 358 4.09 -5.61 -27.34
CA LEU A 358 3.14 -4.49 -27.19
C LEU A 358 2.40 -4.53 -25.85
N PHE A 359 1.97 -5.71 -25.39
CA PHE A 359 1.21 -5.87 -24.15
C PHE A 359 1.98 -5.38 -22.90
N PHE A 360 3.30 -5.56 -22.89
CA PHE A 360 4.16 -5.15 -21.78
C PHE A 360 4.81 -3.79 -21.97
N ASP A 361 4.80 -3.24 -23.19
CA ASP A 361 5.45 -1.97 -23.53
C ASP A 361 4.51 -0.78 -23.28
N PRO A 362 4.89 0.20 -22.42
CA PRO A 362 4.07 1.38 -22.22
C PRO A 362 4.03 2.33 -23.43
N ILE A 363 4.74 2.02 -24.53
CA ILE A 363 4.78 2.87 -25.73
C ILE A 363 3.40 3.21 -26.31
N MET A 364 2.37 2.38 -26.07
CA MET A 364 1.00 2.60 -26.55
C MET A 364 0.20 3.57 -25.67
N SER A 365 0.65 3.88 -24.45
CA SER A 365 0.01 4.87 -23.60
C SER A 365 0.54 6.27 -23.89
N GLY A 366 -0.29 7.29 -23.71
CA GLY A 366 0.09 8.68 -23.99
C GLY A 366 1.33 9.10 -23.20
N ASP A 367 1.25 8.97 -21.87
CA ASP A 367 2.28 9.36 -20.91
C ASP A 367 3.44 8.34 -20.79
N ARG A 368 3.37 7.23 -21.52
CA ARG A 368 4.37 6.15 -21.55
C ARG A 368 4.75 5.61 -20.16
N ASN A 369 3.79 5.61 -19.22
CA ASN A 369 3.96 5.13 -17.84
C ASN A 369 3.14 3.87 -17.52
N ILE A 370 2.29 3.42 -18.46
CA ILE A 370 1.37 2.30 -18.27
C ILE A 370 1.29 1.43 -19.54
N SER A 371 1.18 0.11 -19.36
CA SER A 371 0.92 -0.87 -20.42
C SER A 371 -0.26 -1.76 -20.06
N CYS A 372 -0.69 -2.64 -20.97
CA CYS A 372 -1.74 -3.61 -20.69
C CYS A 372 -1.38 -4.47 -19.45
N ALA A 373 -0.11 -4.88 -19.37
CA ALA A 373 0.42 -5.68 -18.27
C ALA A 373 0.43 -4.97 -16.91
N THR A 374 0.26 -3.65 -16.87
CA THR A 374 0.18 -2.92 -15.60
C THR A 374 -1.10 -3.26 -14.83
N CYS A 375 -2.24 -3.35 -15.53
CA CYS A 375 -3.54 -3.71 -14.95
C CYS A 375 -3.88 -5.21 -15.13
N HIS A 376 -3.18 -5.90 -16.04
CA HIS A 376 -3.37 -7.31 -16.33
C HIS A 376 -2.04 -8.07 -16.16
N HIS A 377 -1.51 -8.06 -14.95
CA HIS A 377 -0.16 -8.59 -14.69
C HIS A 377 -0.17 -10.11 -14.40
N PRO A 378 0.76 -10.91 -14.95
CA PRO A 378 0.82 -12.36 -14.69
C PRO A 378 0.94 -12.74 -13.21
N ALA A 379 1.66 -11.94 -12.41
CA ALA A 379 1.79 -12.17 -10.96
C ALA A 379 0.46 -12.02 -10.19
N LEU A 380 -0.55 -11.44 -10.82
CA LEU A 380 -1.86 -11.14 -10.26
C LEU A 380 -2.98 -11.86 -11.04
N ALA A 381 -2.66 -13.03 -11.61
CA ALA A 381 -3.57 -13.82 -12.44
C ALA A 381 -4.15 -13.03 -13.64
N MET A 382 -3.33 -12.19 -14.26
CA MET A 382 -3.71 -11.30 -15.36
C MET A 382 -4.85 -10.32 -15.01
N ALA A 383 -4.95 -9.96 -13.73
CA ALA A 383 -5.80 -8.90 -13.19
C ALA A 383 -4.94 -7.87 -12.43
N ASP A 384 -5.60 -6.94 -11.71
CA ASP A 384 -4.92 -5.86 -10.98
C ASP A 384 -4.85 -6.11 -9.46
N ALA A 385 -5.60 -7.07 -8.91
CA ALA A 385 -5.70 -7.32 -7.46
C ALA A 385 -6.08 -6.08 -6.59
N ARG A 386 -6.58 -5.01 -7.22
CA ARG A 386 -7.23 -3.86 -6.57
C ARG A 386 -8.74 -3.93 -6.79
N GLN A 387 -9.52 -3.26 -5.93
CA GLN A 387 -10.96 -3.09 -6.19
C GLN A 387 -11.19 -2.25 -7.46
N LEU A 388 -10.55 -1.08 -7.52
CA LEU A 388 -10.50 -0.21 -8.70
C LEU A 388 -9.04 0.08 -9.08
N PRO A 389 -8.68 -0.01 -10.37
CA PRO A 389 -7.33 0.28 -10.83
C PRO A 389 -6.96 1.75 -10.73
N ILE A 390 -5.67 2.01 -10.54
CA ILE A 390 -5.05 3.29 -10.88
C ILE A 390 -4.48 3.16 -12.30
N GLY A 391 -4.99 3.95 -13.25
CA GLY A 391 -4.53 3.94 -14.63
C GLY A 391 -3.22 4.71 -14.82
N THR A 392 -3.21 5.73 -15.68
CA THR A 392 -2.03 6.60 -15.87
C THR A 392 -1.63 7.32 -14.57
N GLY A 393 -0.39 7.80 -14.51
CA GLY A 393 0.08 8.70 -13.45
C GLY A 393 0.51 7.99 -12.17
N ALA A 394 0.83 6.70 -12.27
CA ALA A 394 1.24 5.89 -11.13
C ALA A 394 2.38 4.92 -11.48
N ASN A 395 3.12 4.51 -10.45
CA ASN A 395 4.18 3.51 -10.51
C ASN A 395 3.82 2.29 -9.65
N GLY A 396 4.39 1.14 -9.97
CA GLY A 396 4.11 -0.12 -9.28
C GLY A 396 2.95 -0.90 -9.90
N LEU A 397 2.60 -2.02 -9.27
CA LEU A 397 1.60 -2.98 -9.74
C LEU A 397 0.62 -3.32 -8.61
N GLY A 398 -0.65 -3.52 -8.96
CA GLY A 398 -1.69 -3.94 -8.03
C GLY A 398 -1.74 -3.16 -6.70
N PRO A 399 -1.76 -3.84 -5.54
CA PRO A 399 -1.80 -3.16 -4.23
C PRO A 399 -0.60 -2.25 -3.95
N GLU A 400 0.50 -2.40 -4.67
CA GLU A 400 1.69 -1.55 -4.55
C GLU A 400 1.69 -0.38 -5.56
N ARG A 401 0.72 -0.34 -6.48
CA ARG A 401 0.58 0.76 -7.43
C ARG A 401 0.13 2.03 -6.70
N ASP A 402 0.87 3.12 -6.87
CA ASP A 402 0.58 4.41 -6.23
C ASP A 402 0.94 5.59 -7.13
N TYR A 403 0.27 6.72 -6.94
CA TYR A 403 0.45 7.91 -7.75
C TYR A 403 1.86 8.48 -7.60
N VAL A 404 2.35 9.07 -8.68
CA VAL A 404 3.57 9.90 -8.65
C VAL A 404 3.20 11.37 -8.64
N SER A 405 4.05 12.23 -8.05
CA SER A 405 3.76 13.67 -7.99
C SER A 405 3.85 14.36 -9.34
N HIS A 406 4.67 13.84 -10.25
CA HIS A 406 4.89 14.39 -11.58
C HIS A 406 4.85 13.28 -12.63
N ILE A 407 4.32 13.63 -13.80
CA ILE A 407 4.33 12.76 -14.98
C ILE A 407 5.11 13.42 -16.10
N ILE A 408 5.60 12.57 -17.01
CA ILE A 408 6.24 13.02 -18.23
C ILE A 408 5.21 12.89 -19.34
N VAL A 409 4.86 14.01 -19.96
CA VAL A 409 4.00 14.05 -21.14
C VAL A 409 4.82 14.07 -22.42
N GLY A 410 4.33 13.36 -23.43
CA GLY A 410 4.98 13.26 -24.72
C GLY A 410 4.86 14.52 -25.58
N PRO A 411 5.61 14.61 -26.70
CA PRO A 411 5.52 15.71 -27.66
C PRO A 411 4.14 15.83 -28.36
N GLU A 412 3.27 14.84 -28.17
CA GLU A 412 1.87 14.88 -28.61
C GLU A 412 0.98 15.75 -27.69
N TYR A 413 1.48 16.16 -26.52
CA TYR A 413 0.78 17.02 -25.56
C TYR A 413 0.68 18.48 -26.04
N GLU A 414 -0.43 19.15 -25.68
CA GLU A 414 -0.80 20.50 -26.10
C GLU A 414 0.37 21.52 -26.06
N ASP A 415 0.62 22.18 -27.20
CA ASP A 415 1.57 23.30 -27.35
C ASP A 415 3.05 23.04 -26.94
N VAL A 416 3.43 21.81 -26.57
CA VAL A 416 4.81 21.40 -26.28
C VAL A 416 5.43 20.64 -27.43
N ALA A 417 5.52 21.31 -28.58
CA ALA A 417 6.17 20.71 -29.74
C ALA A 417 7.64 20.37 -29.42
N PHE A 418 8.01 19.11 -29.69
CA PHE A 418 9.38 18.58 -29.85
C PHE A 418 10.15 18.05 -28.63
N ARG A 419 9.55 17.89 -27.45
CA ARG A 419 10.23 17.19 -26.34
C ARG A 419 9.24 16.60 -25.33
N ASP A 420 9.71 15.62 -24.58
CA ASP A 420 9.04 15.19 -23.36
C ASP A 420 9.12 16.32 -22.31
N VAL A 421 8.02 16.58 -21.62
CA VAL A 421 7.90 17.64 -20.61
C VAL A 421 7.39 17.04 -19.31
N GLU A 422 8.02 17.40 -18.20
CA GLU A 422 7.55 17.04 -16.87
C GLU A 422 6.51 18.05 -16.39
N ILE A 423 5.36 17.56 -15.93
CA ILE A 423 4.25 18.36 -15.40
C ILE A 423 3.77 17.78 -14.07
N PRO A 424 3.14 18.60 -13.19
CA PRO A 424 2.42 18.07 -12.03
C PRO A 424 1.38 17.06 -12.47
N ASN A 425 1.25 15.95 -11.74
CA ASN A 425 0.37 14.86 -12.13
C ASN A 425 -1.11 15.21 -11.93
N PRO A 426 -1.91 15.42 -12.99
CA PRO A 426 -3.33 15.73 -12.85
C PRO A 426 -4.18 14.49 -12.55
N ALA A 427 -3.62 13.29 -12.65
CA ALA A 427 -4.34 12.04 -12.42
C ALA A 427 -4.38 11.63 -10.94
N ILE A 428 -3.79 12.40 -10.02
CA ILE A 428 -3.82 12.08 -8.58
C ILE A 428 -5.28 12.01 -8.12
N GLY A 429 -5.67 10.85 -7.60
CA GLY A 429 -7.04 10.56 -7.14
C GLY A 429 -8.00 10.02 -8.22
N GLU A 430 -7.57 9.94 -9.48
CA GLU A 430 -8.38 9.42 -10.60
C GLU A 430 -8.26 7.89 -10.72
N LEU A 431 -9.40 7.21 -10.59
CA LEU A 431 -9.49 5.74 -10.68
C LEU A 431 -10.17 5.31 -11.98
N VAL A 432 -9.77 4.15 -12.51
CA VAL A 432 -10.53 3.49 -13.57
C VAL A 432 -11.89 3.05 -13.00
N PRO A 433 -13.02 3.34 -13.68
CA PRO A 433 -14.35 3.26 -13.07
C PRO A 433 -14.86 1.84 -12.82
N ARG A 434 -14.15 0.81 -13.28
CA ARG A 434 -14.48 -0.60 -13.05
C ARG A 434 -13.22 -1.39 -12.75
N ASN A 435 -13.39 -2.47 -11.99
CA ASN A 435 -12.36 -3.45 -11.76
C ASN A 435 -11.81 -4.01 -13.09
N SER A 436 -10.48 -4.16 -13.18
CA SER A 436 -9.84 -4.88 -14.28
C SER A 436 -10.02 -6.40 -14.08
N PRO A 437 -10.79 -7.07 -14.95
CA PRO A 437 -10.98 -8.51 -14.83
C PRO A 437 -9.68 -9.26 -15.16
N THR A 438 -9.62 -10.54 -14.80
CA THR A 438 -8.63 -11.43 -15.41
C THR A 438 -8.88 -11.54 -16.91
N ILE A 439 -7.80 -11.57 -17.71
CA ILE A 439 -7.89 -11.90 -19.13
C ILE A 439 -7.56 -13.37 -19.43
N LEU A 440 -7.34 -14.18 -18.40
CA LEU A 440 -7.24 -15.63 -18.59
C LEU A 440 -8.56 -16.14 -19.18
N ASN A 441 -8.47 -16.96 -20.23
CA ASN A 441 -9.62 -17.52 -20.95
C ASN A 441 -10.57 -16.49 -21.60
N SER A 442 -10.21 -15.20 -21.68
CA SER A 442 -11.06 -14.17 -22.32
C SER A 442 -11.34 -14.46 -23.80
N ALA A 443 -10.43 -15.19 -24.46
CA ALA A 443 -10.59 -15.66 -25.84
C ALA A 443 -11.76 -16.65 -26.04
N LEU A 444 -12.29 -17.23 -24.96
CA LEU A 444 -13.49 -18.08 -25.00
C LEU A 444 -14.79 -17.27 -25.02
N LEU A 445 -14.73 -15.95 -24.84
CA LEU A 445 -15.89 -15.09 -24.67
C LEU A 445 -16.23 -14.33 -25.95
N ALA A 446 -17.49 -14.40 -26.38
CA ALA A 446 -18.03 -13.65 -27.51
C ALA A 446 -18.29 -12.16 -27.17
N VAL A 447 -18.30 -11.84 -25.88
CA VAL A 447 -18.62 -10.53 -25.30
C VAL A 447 -17.44 -10.07 -24.45
N GLN A 448 -17.05 -8.81 -24.59
CA GLN A 448 -15.94 -8.21 -23.85
C GLN A 448 -16.40 -6.96 -23.10
N PHE A 449 -15.67 -6.64 -22.03
CA PHE A 449 -16.03 -5.68 -20.99
C PHE A 449 -17.25 -6.07 -20.14
N TRP A 450 -17.29 -5.57 -18.91
CA TRP A 450 -18.38 -5.80 -17.95
C TRP A 450 -19.78 -5.38 -18.44
N ASP A 451 -19.87 -4.43 -19.36
CA ASP A 451 -21.14 -3.95 -19.92
C ASP A 451 -21.45 -4.51 -21.32
N GLY A 452 -20.61 -5.42 -21.82
CA GLY A 452 -20.78 -6.03 -23.13
C GLY A 452 -20.77 -5.05 -24.29
N ARG A 453 -20.10 -3.89 -24.15
CA ARG A 453 -20.03 -2.89 -25.23
C ARG A 453 -19.20 -3.33 -26.44
N VAL A 454 -18.60 -4.51 -26.38
CA VAL A 454 -17.96 -5.22 -27.49
C VAL A 454 -18.60 -6.58 -27.55
N ASP A 455 -19.53 -6.77 -28.50
CA ASP A 455 -20.41 -7.94 -28.53
C ASP A 455 -20.52 -8.50 -29.96
N SER A 456 -20.12 -9.76 -30.12
CA SER A 456 -20.31 -10.54 -31.35
C SER A 456 -21.55 -11.45 -31.32
N TYR A 457 -22.26 -11.56 -30.21
CA TYR A 457 -23.31 -12.54 -29.90
C TYR A 457 -22.81 -14.00 -29.90
N LEU A 458 -22.15 -14.43 -30.98
CA LEU A 458 -21.43 -15.69 -31.10
C LEU A 458 -20.02 -15.42 -31.64
N ILE A 459 -19.04 -16.22 -31.21
CA ILE A 459 -17.67 -16.12 -31.72
C ILE A 459 -17.67 -16.27 -33.25
N GLY A 460 -17.12 -15.28 -33.95
CA GLY A 460 -17.01 -15.24 -35.41
C GLY A 460 -18.13 -14.47 -36.11
N ASP A 461 -19.19 -14.08 -35.41
CA ASP A 461 -20.17 -13.12 -35.92
C ASP A 461 -19.59 -11.68 -35.88
N PRO A 462 -20.13 -10.73 -36.67
CA PRO A 462 -19.68 -9.34 -36.65
C PRO A 462 -19.83 -8.72 -35.26
N VAL A 463 -18.75 -8.11 -34.77
CA VAL A 463 -18.72 -7.42 -33.48
C VAL A 463 -19.40 -6.05 -33.62
N THR A 464 -20.24 -5.73 -32.65
CA THR A 464 -20.89 -4.42 -32.51
C THR A 464 -20.35 -3.67 -31.30
N THR A 465 -20.23 -2.35 -31.42
CA THR A 465 -19.79 -1.49 -30.32
C THR A 465 -20.57 -0.18 -30.23
N LEU A 466 -20.30 0.61 -29.19
CA LEU A 466 -20.83 1.97 -29.06
C LEU A 466 -20.15 2.99 -30.00
N GLU A 467 -18.97 2.67 -30.54
CA GLU A 467 -18.26 3.49 -31.53
C GLU A 467 -18.66 3.02 -32.94
N THR A 468 -19.34 3.89 -33.71
CA THR A 468 -19.88 3.51 -35.04
C THR A 468 -18.74 3.21 -36.02
N GLU A 469 -17.68 3.99 -35.94
CA GLU A 469 -16.47 3.87 -36.75
C GLU A 469 -15.78 2.52 -36.54
N VAL A 470 -15.75 1.99 -35.32
CA VAL A 470 -15.20 0.67 -35.01
C VAL A 470 -16.15 -0.44 -35.48
N THR A 471 -17.46 -0.25 -35.33
CA THR A 471 -18.47 -1.20 -35.84
C THR A 471 -18.40 -1.34 -37.37
N ASP A 472 -18.19 -0.23 -38.07
CA ASP A 472 -18.10 -0.18 -39.54
C ASP A 472 -16.84 -0.86 -40.11
N LEU A 473 -15.85 -1.19 -39.26
CA LEU A 473 -14.71 -2.02 -39.66
C LEU A 473 -15.12 -3.46 -39.99
N GLY A 474 -16.27 -3.93 -39.50
CA GLY A 474 -16.79 -5.27 -39.78
C GLY A 474 -15.93 -6.40 -39.23
N LEU A 475 -15.23 -6.15 -38.12
CA LEU A 475 -14.40 -7.14 -37.44
C LEU A 475 -15.28 -8.21 -36.77
N THR A 476 -14.82 -9.45 -36.79
CA THR A 476 -15.53 -10.61 -36.20
C THR A 476 -14.84 -11.13 -34.94
N ASP A 477 -13.76 -10.47 -34.54
CA ASP A 477 -12.90 -10.88 -33.44
C ASP A 477 -13.10 -9.94 -32.25
N PRO A 478 -13.76 -10.39 -31.18
CA PRO A 478 -14.09 -9.52 -30.06
C PRO A 478 -12.85 -9.03 -29.28
N LEU A 479 -11.75 -9.81 -29.23
CA LEU A 479 -10.52 -9.38 -28.56
C LEU A 479 -9.80 -8.29 -29.37
N VAL A 480 -9.75 -8.43 -30.70
CA VAL A 480 -9.20 -7.37 -31.57
C VAL A 480 -9.96 -6.07 -31.37
N VAL A 481 -11.29 -6.15 -31.26
CA VAL A 481 -12.13 -4.96 -31.05
C VAL A 481 -11.95 -4.39 -29.65
N GLN A 482 -11.88 -5.24 -28.62
CA GLN A 482 -11.64 -4.83 -27.23
C GLN A 482 -10.34 -4.03 -27.09
N ALA A 483 -9.26 -4.49 -27.71
CA ALA A 483 -7.94 -3.86 -27.62
C ALA A 483 -7.87 -2.43 -28.20
N LEU A 484 -8.90 -1.98 -28.94
CA LEU A 484 -9.00 -0.62 -29.47
C LEU A 484 -9.46 0.43 -28.44
N PHE A 485 -9.97 0.02 -27.27
CA PHE A 485 -10.61 0.94 -26.31
C PHE A 485 -9.70 1.42 -25.17
N PRO A 486 -8.88 0.58 -24.50
CA PRO A 486 -8.07 1.06 -23.37
C PRO A 486 -7.09 2.17 -23.76
N VAL A 487 -6.52 2.06 -24.97
CA VAL A 487 -5.56 3.00 -25.55
C VAL A 487 -6.10 4.42 -25.77
N VAL A 488 -7.43 4.59 -25.84
CA VAL A 488 -8.09 5.89 -26.06
C VAL A 488 -8.73 6.46 -24.80
N SER A 489 -8.75 5.70 -23.69
CA SER A 489 -9.35 6.13 -22.44
C SER A 489 -8.35 6.94 -21.63
N ARG A 490 -8.71 8.20 -21.29
CA ARG A 490 -7.86 9.11 -20.50
C ARG A 490 -7.52 8.54 -19.12
N ALA A 491 -8.50 7.92 -18.48
CA ALA A 491 -8.32 7.27 -17.17
C ALA A 491 -7.49 5.98 -17.24
N GLU A 492 -7.31 5.38 -18.42
CA GLU A 492 -6.54 4.14 -18.61
C GLU A 492 -5.18 4.46 -19.25
N MET A 493 -5.10 4.49 -20.58
CA MET A 493 -3.82 4.59 -21.29
C MET A 493 -3.63 5.87 -22.10
N ALA A 494 -4.70 6.58 -22.50
CA ALA A 494 -4.51 7.81 -23.28
C ALA A 494 -3.79 8.88 -22.46
N GLY A 495 -4.09 8.92 -21.15
CA GLY A 495 -3.42 9.78 -20.18
C GLY A 495 -3.48 11.26 -20.53
N GLU A 496 -2.60 12.04 -19.93
CA GLU A 496 -2.61 13.48 -20.11
C GLU A 496 -2.04 13.89 -21.48
N THR A 497 -1.07 13.14 -22.00
CA THR A 497 -0.43 13.40 -23.30
C THR A 497 -1.40 13.42 -24.46
N PHE A 498 -2.34 12.46 -24.53
CA PHE A 498 -3.38 12.45 -25.56
C PHE A 498 -4.65 13.15 -25.10
N GLY A 499 -4.87 13.28 -23.79
CA GLY A 499 -6.00 14.01 -23.22
C GLY A 499 -7.34 13.50 -23.73
N ASP A 500 -8.19 14.44 -24.17
CA ASP A 500 -9.54 14.18 -24.66
C ASP A 500 -9.63 14.24 -26.21
N GLU A 501 -8.51 13.99 -26.90
CA GLU A 501 -8.46 13.90 -28.36
C GLU A 501 -9.39 12.81 -28.92
N GLU A 502 -9.78 12.96 -30.19
CA GLU A 502 -10.71 12.02 -30.84
C GLU A 502 -10.11 10.58 -30.86
N PRO A 503 -10.85 9.54 -30.43
CA PRO A 503 -10.34 8.16 -30.33
C PRO A 503 -9.66 7.63 -31.59
N ALA A 504 -10.23 7.90 -32.76
CA ALA A 504 -9.63 7.53 -34.04
C ALA A 504 -8.27 8.20 -34.25
N TYR A 505 -8.14 9.47 -33.85
CA TYR A 505 -6.89 10.22 -33.97
C TYR A 505 -5.82 9.70 -33.00
N ILE A 506 -6.19 9.38 -31.75
CA ILE A 506 -5.29 8.77 -30.76
C ILE A 506 -4.67 7.47 -31.30
N ARG A 507 -5.49 6.60 -31.89
CA ARG A 507 -5.01 5.33 -32.47
C ARG A 507 -4.00 5.54 -33.61
N GLU A 508 -4.23 6.55 -34.45
CA GLU A 508 -3.29 6.93 -35.51
C GLU A 508 -1.99 7.53 -34.95
N LEU A 509 -2.04 8.31 -33.86
CA LEU A 509 -0.84 8.80 -33.17
C LEU A 509 0.00 7.66 -32.60
N ILE A 510 -0.63 6.65 -32.00
CA ILE A 510 0.05 5.44 -31.50
C ILE A 510 0.73 4.71 -32.65
N VAL A 511 0.04 4.51 -33.77
CA VAL A 511 0.61 3.88 -34.97
C VAL A 511 1.80 4.70 -35.50
N ALA A 512 1.65 6.01 -35.63
CA ALA A 512 2.73 6.89 -36.08
C ALA A 512 3.96 6.82 -35.15
N ARG A 513 3.73 6.70 -33.84
CA ARG A 513 4.78 6.51 -32.83
C ARG A 513 5.50 5.18 -33.02
N LEU A 514 4.76 4.08 -33.12
CA LEU A 514 5.32 2.74 -33.38
C LEU A 514 6.09 2.70 -34.71
N MET A 515 5.58 3.36 -35.75
CA MET A 515 6.25 3.52 -37.04
C MET A 515 7.57 4.29 -36.94
N ASN A 516 7.86 5.05 -35.88
CA ASN A 516 9.16 5.70 -35.71
C ASN A 516 10.22 4.79 -35.06
N ILE A 517 9.86 3.55 -34.72
CA ILE A 517 10.75 2.59 -34.06
C ILE A 517 11.13 1.48 -35.06
N PRO A 518 12.40 1.38 -35.50
CA PRO A 518 12.84 0.41 -36.51
C PRO A 518 12.52 -1.04 -36.18
N GLU A 519 12.56 -1.40 -34.90
CA GLU A 519 12.25 -2.74 -34.40
C GLU A 519 10.79 -3.10 -34.63
N TYR A 520 9.85 -2.20 -34.31
CA TYR A 520 8.43 -2.40 -34.59
C TYR A 520 8.15 -2.42 -36.10
N GLN A 521 8.78 -1.54 -36.90
CA GLN A 521 8.65 -1.62 -38.35
C GLN A 521 9.06 -3.00 -38.91
N ALA A 522 10.17 -3.53 -38.43
CA ALA A 522 10.67 -4.84 -38.88
C ALA A 522 9.73 -5.97 -38.47
N ALA A 523 9.25 -5.97 -37.21
CA ALA A 523 8.33 -6.97 -36.70
C ALA A 523 6.97 -6.94 -37.43
N PHE A 524 6.38 -5.76 -37.64
CA PHE A 524 5.12 -5.62 -38.39
C PHE A 524 5.28 -6.04 -39.85
N ARG A 525 6.39 -5.69 -40.51
CA ARG A 525 6.67 -6.15 -41.88
C ARG A 525 6.80 -7.67 -41.95
N GLN A 526 7.42 -8.29 -40.95
CA GLN A 526 7.58 -9.74 -40.87
C GLN A 526 6.23 -10.45 -40.75
N VAL A 527 5.35 -9.95 -39.89
CA VAL A 527 4.06 -10.57 -39.57
C VAL A 527 2.99 -10.28 -40.63
N PHE A 528 2.84 -9.02 -41.05
CA PHE A 528 1.75 -8.60 -41.95
C PHE A 528 2.17 -8.47 -43.42
N GLY A 529 3.46 -8.58 -43.73
CA GLY A 529 3.97 -8.54 -45.11
C GLY A 529 3.82 -7.17 -45.80
N THR A 530 3.61 -6.10 -45.04
CA THR A 530 3.42 -4.73 -45.53
C THR A 530 4.27 -3.73 -44.72
N ASP A 531 4.60 -2.60 -45.35
CA ASP A 531 5.25 -1.46 -44.68
C ASP A 531 4.22 -0.55 -43.98
N GLU A 532 2.93 -0.75 -44.26
CA GLU A 532 1.83 -0.05 -43.60
C GLU A 532 1.50 -0.73 -42.27
N MET A 533 1.30 0.08 -41.24
CA MET A 533 0.81 -0.33 -39.92
C MET A 533 -0.53 0.36 -39.70
N THR A 534 -1.52 -0.38 -39.20
CA THR A 534 -2.86 0.15 -38.91
C THR A 534 -3.22 -0.12 -37.44
N PRO A 535 -4.16 0.65 -36.85
CA PRO A 535 -4.64 0.37 -35.50
C PRO A 535 -5.17 -1.05 -35.32
N VAL A 536 -5.85 -1.58 -36.35
CA VAL A 536 -6.38 -2.95 -36.34
C VAL A 536 -5.27 -4.00 -36.31
N GLN A 537 -4.15 -3.77 -36.99
CA GLN A 537 -3.00 -4.69 -36.93
C GLN A 537 -2.32 -4.67 -35.56
N VAL A 538 -2.22 -3.50 -34.93
CA VAL A 538 -1.71 -3.36 -33.55
C VAL A 538 -2.60 -4.14 -32.59
N ALA A 539 -3.92 -3.92 -32.66
CA ALA A 539 -4.89 -4.64 -31.84
C ALA A 539 -4.90 -6.15 -32.10
N ALA A 540 -4.72 -6.57 -33.36
CA ALA A 540 -4.61 -7.99 -33.72
C ALA A 540 -3.38 -8.68 -33.16
N ALA A 541 -2.25 -7.98 -33.06
CA ALA A 541 -1.07 -8.51 -32.38
C ALA A 541 -1.36 -8.72 -30.89
N VAL A 542 -1.92 -7.72 -30.19
CA VAL A 542 -2.29 -7.83 -28.77
C VAL A 542 -3.25 -9.00 -28.54
N ALA A 543 -4.34 -9.08 -29.32
CA ALA A 543 -5.32 -10.16 -29.22
C ALA A 543 -4.72 -11.56 -29.50
N ALA A 544 -3.72 -11.67 -30.38
CA ALA A 544 -3.03 -12.93 -30.61
C ALA A 544 -2.24 -13.40 -29.38
N PHE A 545 -1.64 -12.47 -28.62
CA PHE A 545 -0.98 -12.81 -27.36
C PHE A 545 -1.98 -13.20 -26.26
N GLU A 546 -3.11 -12.49 -26.15
CA GLU A 546 -4.16 -12.84 -25.18
C GLU A 546 -4.71 -14.26 -25.41
N ARG A 547 -4.76 -14.72 -26.66
CA ARG A 547 -5.16 -16.09 -27.01
C ARG A 547 -4.21 -17.18 -26.54
N GLU A 548 -2.97 -16.86 -26.18
CA GLU A 548 -2.08 -17.85 -25.57
C GLU A 548 -2.46 -18.14 -24.11
N MET A 549 -3.42 -17.39 -23.56
CA MET A 549 -3.85 -17.50 -22.17
C MET A 549 -5.08 -18.38 -22.01
N ILE A 550 -5.08 -19.53 -22.70
CA ILE A 550 -6.04 -20.61 -22.48
C ILE A 550 -5.52 -21.52 -21.34
N PHE A 551 -6.03 -21.27 -20.14
CA PHE A 551 -5.74 -22.01 -18.93
C PHE A 551 -6.93 -22.88 -18.57
N THR A 552 -7.03 -24.02 -19.25
CA THR A 552 -8.14 -24.97 -19.14
C THR A 552 -7.65 -26.38 -18.77
N GLU A 553 -6.52 -26.46 -18.07
CA GLU A 553 -5.91 -27.69 -17.55
C GLU A 553 -6.05 -27.74 -16.01
N SER A 554 -7.28 -27.62 -15.51
CA SER A 554 -7.57 -27.69 -14.07
C SER A 554 -7.95 -29.10 -13.63
N PRO A 555 -7.96 -29.40 -12.31
CA PRO A 555 -8.50 -30.66 -11.80
C PRO A 555 -9.97 -30.91 -12.17
N TRP A 556 -10.74 -29.86 -12.47
CA TRP A 556 -12.10 -30.00 -12.99
C TRP A 556 -12.08 -30.55 -14.42
N ASP A 557 -11.17 -30.07 -15.27
CA ASP A 557 -11.04 -30.52 -16.66
C ASP A 557 -10.60 -31.99 -16.73
N ASP A 558 -9.65 -32.40 -15.89
CA ASP A 558 -9.24 -33.81 -15.75
C ASP A 558 -10.42 -34.70 -15.31
N TYR A 559 -11.27 -34.18 -14.42
CA TYR A 559 -12.47 -34.88 -13.99
C TYR A 559 -13.50 -35.02 -15.12
N VAL A 560 -13.73 -33.96 -15.89
CA VAL A 560 -14.58 -33.98 -17.11
C VAL A 560 -14.01 -34.95 -18.15
N ALA A 561 -12.68 -35.07 -18.26
CA ALA A 561 -12.01 -36.06 -19.10
C ALA A 561 -12.18 -37.51 -18.62
N GLY A 562 -12.74 -37.71 -17.43
CA GLY A 562 -13.08 -39.02 -16.85
C GLY A 562 -12.15 -39.49 -15.74
N ASP A 563 -11.18 -38.67 -15.29
CA ASP A 563 -10.38 -38.98 -14.10
C ASP A 563 -11.16 -38.62 -12.82
N THR A 564 -11.93 -39.57 -12.30
CA THR A 564 -12.73 -39.36 -11.08
C THR A 564 -11.88 -39.16 -9.82
N SER A 565 -10.56 -39.33 -9.89
CA SER A 565 -9.63 -39.09 -8.80
C SER A 565 -9.04 -37.67 -8.79
N ALA A 566 -9.26 -36.89 -9.85
CA ALA A 566 -8.80 -35.51 -9.95
C ALA A 566 -9.45 -34.57 -8.92
N LEU A 567 -10.66 -34.89 -8.47
CA LEU A 567 -11.37 -34.15 -7.43
C LEU A 567 -11.41 -34.91 -6.11
N THR A 568 -11.18 -34.19 -5.02
CA THR A 568 -11.47 -34.66 -3.67
C THR A 568 -12.97 -34.77 -3.42
N GLU A 569 -13.36 -35.57 -2.42
CA GLU A 569 -14.76 -35.71 -2.01
C GLU A 569 -15.42 -34.36 -1.64
N GLN A 570 -14.65 -33.42 -1.08
CA GLN A 570 -15.15 -32.09 -0.78
C GLN A 570 -15.43 -31.29 -2.06
N GLN A 571 -14.52 -31.32 -3.04
CA GLN A 571 -14.71 -30.66 -4.32
C GLN A 571 -15.90 -31.25 -5.10
N LYS A 572 -16.09 -32.57 -5.06
CA LYS A 572 -17.28 -33.23 -5.63
C LYS A 572 -18.58 -32.74 -5.00
N ARG A 573 -18.64 -32.65 -3.66
CA ARG A 573 -19.81 -32.05 -2.97
C ARG A 573 -20.03 -30.60 -3.35
N GLY A 574 -18.95 -29.82 -3.48
CA GLY A 574 -19.01 -28.43 -3.97
C GLY A 574 -19.57 -28.33 -5.37
N ALA A 575 -19.13 -29.19 -6.31
CA ALA A 575 -19.68 -29.25 -7.65
C ALA A 575 -21.17 -29.65 -7.65
N LEU A 576 -21.56 -30.63 -6.84
CA LEU A 576 -22.98 -31.01 -6.70
C LEU A 576 -23.84 -29.88 -6.14
N LEU A 577 -23.31 -29.03 -5.25
CA LEU A 577 -23.99 -27.80 -4.83
C LEU A 577 -24.02 -26.77 -5.95
N PHE A 578 -22.92 -26.56 -6.67
CA PHE A 578 -22.85 -25.60 -7.77
C PHE A 578 -23.90 -25.88 -8.86
N TYR A 579 -24.13 -27.15 -9.18
CA TYR A 579 -25.12 -27.60 -10.16
C TYR A 579 -26.51 -27.93 -9.56
N GLY A 580 -26.76 -27.55 -8.30
CA GLY A 580 -28.06 -27.75 -7.64
C GLY A 580 -28.49 -29.18 -7.42
N GLN A 581 -27.58 -30.15 -7.47
CA GLN A 581 -27.88 -31.57 -7.24
C GLN A 581 -27.96 -31.89 -5.74
N LEU A 582 -27.10 -31.27 -4.94
CA LEU A 582 -27.08 -31.51 -3.49
C LEU A 582 -28.16 -30.70 -2.76
N ASN A 583 -28.53 -29.53 -3.28
CA ASN A 583 -29.63 -28.71 -2.79
C ASN A 583 -30.18 -27.84 -3.94
N ASP A 584 -31.43 -28.05 -4.32
CA ASP A 584 -32.08 -27.36 -5.44
C ASP A 584 -32.21 -25.84 -5.23
N ASP A 585 -32.15 -25.35 -3.99
CA ASP A 585 -32.16 -23.92 -3.66
C ASP A 585 -30.79 -23.25 -3.91
N VAL A 586 -29.73 -24.03 -4.09
CA VAL A 586 -28.38 -23.56 -4.39
C VAL A 586 -28.03 -24.02 -5.79
N ASN A 587 -28.16 -23.16 -6.80
CA ASN A 587 -27.84 -23.53 -8.18
C ASN A 587 -27.11 -22.40 -8.92
N CYS A 588 -25.80 -22.37 -8.73
CA CYS A 588 -24.89 -21.40 -9.34
C CYS A 588 -24.89 -21.52 -10.88
N SER A 589 -25.04 -22.75 -11.38
CA SER A 589 -24.97 -23.07 -12.81
C SER A 589 -26.11 -22.48 -13.66
N VAL A 590 -27.12 -21.88 -13.03
CA VAL A 590 -28.17 -21.12 -13.75
C VAL A 590 -27.59 -19.92 -14.50
N CYS A 591 -26.56 -19.28 -13.94
CA CYS A 591 -25.84 -18.18 -14.60
C CYS A 591 -24.39 -18.55 -14.91
N HIS A 592 -23.72 -19.32 -14.04
CA HIS A 592 -22.34 -19.75 -14.26
C HIS A 592 -22.28 -21.09 -14.98
N SER A 593 -22.68 -21.09 -16.24
CA SER A 593 -22.91 -22.30 -17.03
C SER A 593 -21.80 -22.59 -18.05
N GLY A 594 -21.87 -23.76 -18.68
CA GLY A 594 -20.97 -24.14 -19.77
C GLY A 594 -19.49 -24.27 -19.37
N ASP A 595 -18.65 -24.43 -20.39
CA ASP A 595 -17.22 -24.67 -20.25
C ASP A 595 -16.44 -23.48 -19.66
N ALA A 596 -16.96 -22.26 -19.83
CA ALA A 596 -16.35 -21.04 -19.33
C ALA A 596 -16.94 -20.58 -17.96
N PHE A 597 -17.87 -21.34 -17.38
CA PHE A 597 -18.58 -20.98 -16.14
C PHE A 597 -19.25 -19.60 -16.18
N THR A 598 -19.78 -19.23 -17.35
CA THR A 598 -20.58 -18.03 -17.61
C THR A 598 -21.59 -18.34 -18.71
N ASP A 599 -22.80 -17.79 -18.64
CA ASP A 599 -23.83 -17.99 -19.66
C ASP A 599 -23.64 -17.11 -20.90
N LEU A 600 -22.85 -16.03 -20.83
CA LEU A 600 -22.17 -15.32 -21.92
C LEU A 600 -20.98 -14.49 -21.39
#